data_AF-A0A9X7E0P3-F1
#
_entry.id   AF-A0A9X7E0P3-F1
#
_cell.length_a   1.000
_cell.length_b   1.000
_cell.length_c   1.000
_cell.angle_alpha   90.00
_cell.angle_beta   90.00
_cell.angle_gamma   90.00
#
_symmetry.space_group_name_H-M   'P 1'
#
loop_
_entity.id
_entity.type
_entity.pdbx_description
1 polymer ?
#
loop_
_entity_poly.entity_id
_entity_poly.type
_entity_poly.pdbx_seq_one_letter_code
_entity_poly.pdbx_strand_id
1 'polypeptide(L)'
;MTQRSQSQGWALDIALALGGFDALHPEAKATMEQLGHDHTDFDKVFSQVKSGAMIPKAWATVASQAQERAKHYEQKGFTVTARDLYQRAAVMWGRAQYSYFNDDPRKLAFRERCNECVAAISSLGGGTVQRIVLEFEGKQIYALLHLPSGEVHNAPAVILGPGMDMIKEDYIQIAQRYYTSRGIVALSIEGPGQGESVSEGLKVDLTNYERAVSCYIDFLLKRPEVDPKRIGFFGISMSGYWGMRAAASDNRINAIATFEGVYGEFDTIFNRAQPSFKANFMYMSGYTDEVAFENELSSQMNLWKLAPKITCPVFMGIGEFDELTRLEEALSLYEFVEAPKEIRVYENEFHPLGGVAAEIFRFGAEWVELALEGNFKANHDERYYMHRDGGVTEGTAFPTYWLGAQPAEIKGRKKCNTLNACNN
;
A
#
# COMPACT_ATOMS: atom_id res chain seq x y z
N MET A 1 16.55 5.10 14.57
CA MET A 1 17.38 4.89 13.35
C MET A 1 18.26 3.68 13.59
N THR A 2 18.32 2.75 12.64
CA THR A 2 19.12 1.51 12.74
C THR A 2 20.62 1.77 12.55
N GLN A 3 21.47 0.88 13.06
CA GLN A 3 22.91 0.91 12.85
C GLN A 3 23.25 0.88 11.35
N ARG A 4 22.52 0.05 10.60
CA ARG A 4 22.67 -0.06 9.13
C ARG A 4 22.30 1.24 8.42
N SER A 5 21.19 1.87 8.79
CA SER A 5 20.75 3.16 8.20
C SER A 5 21.77 4.27 8.47
N GLN A 6 22.31 4.36 9.68
CA GLN A 6 23.34 5.34 10.03
C GLN A 6 24.66 5.09 9.30
N SER A 7 25.11 3.83 9.22
CA SER A 7 26.43 3.50 8.66
C SER A 7 26.46 3.48 7.12
N GLN A 8 25.32 3.26 6.46
CA GLN A 8 25.22 3.13 5.00
C GLN A 8 24.57 4.33 4.31
N GLY A 9 24.16 5.37 5.03
CA GLY A 9 23.52 6.56 4.46
C GLY A 9 24.32 7.22 3.33
N TRP A 10 25.65 7.24 3.44
CA TRP A 10 26.54 7.80 2.40
C TRP A 10 26.41 7.07 1.04
N ALA A 11 26.19 5.76 1.05
CA ALA A 11 26.05 4.96 -0.16
C ALA A 11 24.70 5.23 -0.84
N LEU A 12 23.64 5.41 -0.03
CA LEU A 12 22.32 5.80 -0.53
C LEU A 12 22.36 7.21 -1.14
N ASP A 13 23.09 8.14 -0.52
CA ASP A 13 23.28 9.49 -1.05
C ASP A 13 24.01 9.46 -2.41
N ILE A 14 25.04 8.61 -2.56
CA ILE A 14 25.71 8.42 -3.86
C ILE A 14 24.75 7.83 -4.90
N ALA A 15 24.00 6.79 -4.54
CA ALA A 15 23.02 6.17 -5.45
C ALA A 15 21.99 7.20 -5.93
N LEU A 16 21.44 7.98 -5.00
CA LEU A 16 20.47 9.03 -5.27
C LEU A 16 21.07 10.18 -6.10
N ALA A 17 22.34 10.55 -5.85
CA ALA A 17 23.02 11.59 -6.62
C ALA A 17 23.28 11.19 -8.08
N LEU A 18 23.54 9.90 -8.33
CA LEU A 18 23.89 9.36 -9.65
C LEU A 18 22.69 8.90 -10.46
N GLY A 19 21.76 8.17 -9.85
CA GLY A 19 20.61 7.57 -10.54
C GLY A 19 19.24 8.08 -10.08
N GLY A 20 19.20 9.10 -9.22
CA GLY A 20 17.94 9.70 -8.79
C GLY A 20 17.07 8.75 -7.99
N PHE A 21 15.75 8.93 -8.07
CA PHE A 21 14.79 8.09 -7.36
C PHE A 21 14.86 6.62 -7.77
N ASP A 22 15.08 6.38 -9.07
CA ASP A 22 15.10 5.05 -9.68
C ASP A 22 16.23 4.16 -9.12
N ALA A 23 17.36 4.76 -8.73
CA ALA A 23 18.45 4.03 -8.08
C ALA A 23 18.10 3.51 -6.68
N LEU A 24 17.09 4.08 -6.01
CA LEU A 24 16.61 3.62 -4.71
C LEU A 24 15.38 2.72 -4.87
N HIS A 25 14.54 3.03 -5.84
CA HIS A 25 13.27 2.35 -6.10
C HIS A 25 13.09 2.19 -7.61
N PRO A 26 13.65 1.12 -8.20
CA PRO A 26 13.58 0.89 -9.64
C PRO A 26 12.13 0.92 -10.13
N GLU A 27 11.87 1.73 -11.15
CA GLU A 27 10.58 1.88 -11.84
C GLU A 27 9.43 2.46 -11.00
N ALA A 28 9.67 2.79 -9.72
CA ALA A 28 8.63 3.27 -8.81
C ALA A 28 7.93 4.56 -9.24
N LYS A 29 8.55 5.38 -10.09
CA LYS A 29 7.93 6.61 -10.62
C LYS A 29 6.60 6.29 -11.32
N ALA A 30 6.52 5.23 -12.10
CA ALA A 30 5.31 4.87 -12.85
C ALA A 30 4.14 4.50 -11.92
N THR A 31 4.43 3.80 -10.82
CA THR A 31 3.47 3.46 -9.77
C THR A 31 3.04 4.68 -8.98
N MET A 32 3.99 5.55 -8.61
CA MET A 32 3.68 6.82 -7.97
C MET A 32 2.80 7.73 -8.84
N GLU A 33 2.98 7.72 -10.16
CA GLU A 33 2.11 8.45 -11.09
C GLU A 33 0.66 7.95 -11.08
N GLN A 34 0.44 6.64 -10.89
CA GLN A 34 -0.92 6.13 -10.67
C GLN A 34 -1.48 6.64 -9.33
N LEU A 35 -0.64 6.68 -8.29
CA LEU A 35 -0.94 7.12 -6.93
C LEU A 35 -0.99 8.65 -6.74
N GLY A 36 -1.27 9.43 -7.79
CA GLY A 36 -1.50 10.87 -7.64
C GLY A 36 -0.30 11.77 -7.89
N HIS A 37 0.89 11.22 -8.10
CA HIS A 37 2.08 12.03 -8.33
C HIS A 37 2.15 12.51 -9.79
N ASP A 38 2.00 13.81 -10.01
CA ASP A 38 2.16 14.40 -11.35
C ASP A 38 3.60 14.25 -11.85
N HIS A 39 3.76 13.77 -13.09
CA HIS A 39 5.06 13.56 -13.74
C HIS A 39 5.97 14.78 -13.65
N THR A 40 5.41 15.96 -13.94
CA THR A 40 6.18 17.22 -13.98
C THR A 40 6.60 17.66 -12.59
N ASP A 41 5.74 17.48 -11.57
CA ASP A 41 6.11 17.81 -10.19
C ASP A 41 7.15 16.85 -9.64
N PHE A 42 7.03 15.56 -9.96
CA PHE A 42 8.02 14.55 -9.60
C PHE A 42 9.42 14.94 -10.11
N ASP A 43 9.52 15.31 -11.39
CA ASP A 43 10.80 15.73 -11.97
C ASP A 43 11.33 17.02 -11.35
N LYS A 44 10.47 18.00 -11.05
CA LYS A 44 10.88 19.20 -10.30
C LYS A 44 11.44 18.85 -8.92
N VAL A 45 10.85 17.89 -8.21
CA VAL A 45 11.34 17.45 -6.90
C VAL A 45 12.71 16.81 -7.06
N PHE A 46 12.84 15.79 -7.89
CA PHE A 46 14.09 15.03 -7.98
C PHE A 46 15.21 15.75 -8.72
N SER A 47 14.91 16.78 -9.52
CA SER A 47 15.93 17.70 -10.04
C SER A 47 16.71 18.45 -8.93
N GLN A 48 16.09 18.61 -7.75
CA GLN A 48 16.69 19.28 -6.60
C GLN A 48 17.44 18.31 -5.68
N VAL A 49 17.23 17.00 -5.79
CA VAL A 49 17.68 16.02 -4.81
C VAL A 49 19.05 15.46 -5.19
N LYS A 50 19.99 15.54 -4.24
CA LYS A 50 21.33 14.93 -4.34
C LYS A 50 21.71 14.07 -3.13
N SER A 51 20.87 14.08 -2.09
CA SER A 51 21.02 13.25 -0.90
C SER A 51 19.65 13.09 -0.23
N GLY A 52 19.50 12.07 0.61
CA GLY A 52 18.24 11.77 1.29
C GLY A 52 17.77 12.94 2.17
N ALA A 53 18.70 13.69 2.77
CA ALA A 53 18.41 14.86 3.58
C ALA A 53 17.69 16.00 2.81
N MET A 54 17.80 16.03 1.48
CA MET A 54 17.15 17.05 0.65
C MET A 54 15.70 16.72 0.32
N ILE A 55 15.29 15.45 0.45
CA ILE A 55 13.98 14.95 0.03
C ILE A 55 12.82 15.74 0.70
N PRO A 56 12.79 15.94 2.03
CA PRO A 56 11.70 16.69 2.67
C PRO A 56 11.55 18.10 2.14
N LYS A 57 12.67 18.82 1.96
CA LYS A 57 12.68 20.18 1.46
C LYS A 57 12.19 20.23 0.01
N ALA A 58 12.66 19.31 -0.83
CA ALA A 58 12.31 19.27 -2.25
C ALA A 58 10.79 19.03 -2.42
N TRP A 59 10.23 18.03 -1.74
CA TRP A 59 8.78 17.77 -1.73
C TRP A 59 7.99 18.98 -1.21
N ALA A 60 8.34 19.50 -0.03
CA ALA A 60 7.65 20.65 0.56
C ALA A 60 7.67 21.90 -0.34
N THR A 61 8.78 22.12 -1.06
CA THR A 61 8.94 23.26 -1.96
C THR A 61 7.96 23.18 -3.13
N VAL A 62 7.90 22.02 -3.80
CA VAL A 62 7.01 21.84 -4.96
C VAL A 62 5.54 21.74 -4.53
N ALA A 63 5.27 21.10 -3.38
CA ALA A 63 3.94 21.07 -2.76
C ALA A 63 3.40 22.47 -2.49
N SER A 64 4.21 23.34 -1.88
CA SER A 64 3.85 24.73 -1.59
C SER A 64 3.54 25.53 -2.86
N GLN A 65 4.32 25.34 -3.93
CA GLN A 65 4.08 26.00 -5.21
C GLN A 65 2.74 25.55 -5.83
N ALA A 66 2.43 24.25 -5.80
CA ALA A 66 1.16 23.73 -6.27
C ALA A 66 -0.02 24.26 -5.44
N GLN A 67 0.10 24.24 -4.10
CA GLN A 67 -0.93 24.73 -3.19
C GLN A 67 -1.20 26.23 -3.38
N GLU A 68 -0.17 27.05 -3.58
CA GLU A 68 -0.35 28.50 -3.77
C GLU A 68 -1.02 28.82 -5.10
N ARG A 69 -0.71 28.05 -6.16
CA ARG A 69 -1.44 28.13 -7.43
C ARG A 69 -2.88 27.66 -7.28
N ALA A 70 -3.14 26.62 -6.50
CA ALA A 70 -4.49 26.15 -6.22
C ALA A 70 -5.35 27.26 -5.61
N LYS A 71 -4.84 27.93 -4.56
CA LYS A 71 -5.49 29.10 -3.93
C LYS A 71 -5.78 30.22 -4.92
N HIS A 72 -4.82 30.53 -5.81
CA HIS A 72 -5.02 31.54 -6.85
C HIS A 72 -6.20 31.19 -7.76
N TYR A 73 -6.26 29.96 -8.27
CA TYR A 73 -7.34 29.51 -9.16
C TYR A 73 -8.69 29.42 -8.44
N GLU A 74 -8.70 29.00 -7.17
CA GLU A 74 -9.89 28.98 -6.32
C GLU A 74 -10.49 30.38 -6.19
N GLN A 75 -9.68 31.38 -5.84
CA GLN A 75 -10.10 32.79 -5.73
C GLN A 75 -10.65 33.37 -7.04
N LYS A 76 -10.27 32.80 -8.18
CA LYS A 76 -10.71 33.22 -9.51
C LYS A 76 -11.91 32.41 -10.03
N GLY A 77 -12.41 31.45 -9.26
CA GLY A 77 -13.56 30.62 -9.63
C GLY A 77 -13.23 29.44 -10.55
N PHE A 78 -11.95 29.14 -10.79
CA PHE A 78 -11.52 27.96 -11.55
C PHE A 78 -11.47 26.72 -10.64
N THR A 79 -12.64 26.30 -10.15
CA THR A 79 -12.78 25.29 -9.08
C THR A 79 -12.14 23.94 -9.43
N VAL A 80 -12.31 23.46 -10.66
CA VAL A 80 -11.72 22.19 -11.12
C VAL A 80 -10.20 22.27 -11.12
N THR A 81 -9.63 23.31 -11.72
CA THR A 81 -8.17 23.53 -11.75
C THR A 81 -7.58 23.67 -10.35
N ALA A 82 -8.26 24.37 -9.46
CA ALA A 82 -7.85 24.49 -8.07
C ALA A 82 -7.83 23.12 -7.36
N ARG A 83 -8.90 22.32 -7.54
CA ARG A 83 -9.00 20.98 -6.95
C ARG A 83 -7.87 20.05 -7.42
N ASP A 84 -7.56 20.03 -8.71
CA ASP A 84 -6.47 19.21 -9.27
C ASP A 84 -5.11 19.60 -8.66
N LEU A 85 -4.86 20.89 -8.48
CA LEU A 85 -3.63 21.39 -7.87
C LEU A 85 -3.57 21.10 -6.35
N TYR A 86 -4.70 21.16 -5.65
CA TYR A 86 -4.75 20.75 -4.24
C TYR A 86 -4.48 19.24 -4.08
N GLN A 87 -4.98 18.39 -4.98
CA GLN A 87 -4.68 16.95 -4.96
C GLN A 87 -3.18 16.68 -5.14
N ARG A 88 -2.55 17.32 -6.13
CA ARG A 88 -1.09 17.25 -6.34
C ARG A 88 -0.32 17.74 -5.11
N ALA A 89 -0.75 18.86 -4.52
CA ALA A 89 -0.12 19.38 -3.31
C ALA A 89 -0.26 18.43 -2.12
N ALA A 90 -1.43 17.80 -1.93
CA ALA A 90 -1.69 16.87 -0.82
C ALA A 90 -0.70 15.69 -0.82
N VAL A 91 -0.55 14.98 -1.94
CA VAL A 91 0.37 13.84 -2.03
C VAL A 91 1.82 14.25 -1.79
N MET A 92 2.23 15.43 -2.26
CA MET A 92 3.59 15.95 -2.04
C MET A 92 3.84 16.40 -0.60
N TRP A 93 2.87 17.06 0.04
CA TRP A 93 2.93 17.39 1.48
C TRP A 93 2.99 16.12 2.33
N GLY A 94 2.27 15.10 1.91
CA GLY A 94 2.40 13.73 2.37
C GLY A 94 3.83 13.22 2.38
N ARG A 95 4.44 13.14 1.19
CA ARG A 95 5.82 12.63 1.03
C ARG A 95 6.88 13.47 1.74
N ALA A 96 6.67 14.77 1.91
CA ALA A 96 7.57 15.63 2.68
C ALA A 96 7.74 15.17 4.15
N GLN A 97 6.75 14.45 4.71
CA GLN A 97 6.78 13.90 6.07
C GLN A 97 7.62 12.63 6.20
N TYR A 98 7.82 11.90 5.09
CA TYR A 98 8.24 10.50 5.14
C TYR A 98 9.72 10.34 5.51
N SER A 99 10.60 11.26 5.13
CA SER A 99 12.03 11.15 5.46
C SER A 99 12.37 11.44 6.93
N TYR A 100 11.37 11.64 7.80
CA TYR A 100 11.52 11.79 9.24
C TYR A 100 11.06 10.52 9.96
N PHE A 101 12.02 9.70 10.41
CA PHE A 101 11.77 8.49 11.20
C PHE A 101 11.88 8.78 12.71
N ASN A 102 11.29 9.89 13.14
CA ASN A 102 11.26 10.42 14.50
C ASN A 102 10.11 11.43 14.64
N ASP A 103 9.87 11.90 15.87
CA ASP A 103 8.83 12.89 16.17
C ASP A 103 9.31 14.32 15.90
N ASP A 104 9.76 14.58 14.67
CA ASP A 104 10.19 15.91 14.23
C ASP A 104 8.96 16.83 14.06
N PRO A 105 8.97 18.07 14.62
CA PRO A 105 7.83 18.99 14.54
C PRO A 105 7.46 19.37 13.09
N ARG A 106 8.38 19.22 12.12
CA ARG A 106 8.08 19.46 10.70
C ARG A 106 7.09 18.45 10.13
N LYS A 107 7.01 17.22 10.67
CA LYS A 107 6.00 16.24 10.23
C LYS A 107 4.59 16.78 10.45
N LEU A 108 4.32 17.31 11.65
CA LEU A 108 3.03 17.90 11.99
C LEU A 108 2.73 19.10 11.07
N ALA A 109 3.69 20.01 10.90
CA ALA A 109 3.50 21.18 10.02
C ALA A 109 3.19 20.78 8.56
N PHE A 110 3.83 19.76 8.01
CA PHE A 110 3.53 19.26 6.67
C PHE A 110 2.19 18.52 6.62
N ARG A 111 1.83 17.80 7.68
CA ARG A 111 0.52 17.16 7.79
C ARG A 111 -0.62 18.18 7.82
N GLU A 112 -0.47 19.29 8.55
CA GLU A 112 -1.45 20.37 8.55
C GLU A 112 -1.67 20.91 7.13
N ARG A 113 -0.60 21.13 6.35
CA ARG A 113 -0.70 21.53 4.93
C ARG A 113 -1.39 20.48 4.05
N CYS A 114 -1.10 19.20 4.28
CA CYS A 114 -1.78 18.11 3.60
C CYS A 114 -3.29 18.13 3.90
N ASN A 115 -3.66 18.29 5.16
CA ASN A 115 -5.05 18.34 5.62
C ASN A 115 -5.80 19.58 5.10
N GLU A 116 -5.15 20.74 5.00
CA GLU A 116 -5.68 21.92 4.32
C GLU A 116 -6.04 21.61 2.86
N CYS A 117 -5.17 20.91 2.14
CA CYS A 117 -5.41 20.51 0.76
C CYS A 117 -6.59 19.53 0.65
N VAL A 118 -6.67 18.53 1.53
CA VAL A 118 -7.81 17.58 1.58
C VAL A 118 -9.13 18.29 1.87
N ALA A 119 -9.15 19.26 2.78
CA ALA A 119 -10.34 20.05 3.08
C ALA A 119 -10.79 20.86 1.85
N ALA A 120 -9.85 21.46 1.11
CA ALA A 120 -10.15 22.18 -0.13
C ALA A 120 -10.67 21.25 -1.23
N ILE A 121 -10.07 20.06 -1.40
CA ILE A 121 -10.54 19.02 -2.34
C ILE A 121 -11.98 18.62 -2.01
N SER A 122 -12.30 18.43 -0.73
CA SER A 122 -13.65 18.09 -0.26
C SER A 122 -14.65 19.21 -0.60
N SER A 123 -14.34 20.44 -0.20
CA SER A 123 -15.19 21.62 -0.43
C SER A 123 -15.48 21.87 -1.90
N LEU A 124 -14.43 21.89 -2.73
CA LEU A 124 -14.54 22.13 -4.18
C LEU A 124 -15.14 20.94 -4.93
N GLY A 125 -15.05 19.74 -4.38
CA GLY A 125 -15.55 18.50 -4.95
C GLY A 125 -16.97 18.11 -4.54
N GLY A 126 -17.70 18.97 -3.83
CA GLY A 126 -19.06 18.66 -3.36
C GLY A 126 -19.11 17.57 -2.30
N GLY A 127 -18.03 17.37 -1.54
CA GLY A 127 -17.97 16.39 -0.45
C GLY A 127 -17.79 14.95 -0.91
N THR A 128 -17.37 14.68 -2.16
CA THR A 128 -17.12 13.31 -2.64
C THR A 128 -15.86 12.69 -2.04
N VAL A 129 -14.98 13.49 -1.44
CA VAL A 129 -13.81 13.03 -0.68
C VAL A 129 -13.94 13.60 0.73
N GLN A 130 -14.00 12.75 1.75
CA GLN A 130 -14.27 13.16 3.14
C GLN A 130 -13.22 12.57 4.08
N ARG A 131 -12.57 13.42 4.88
CA ARG A 131 -11.66 12.94 5.93
C ARG A 131 -12.48 12.36 7.08
N ILE A 132 -12.19 11.12 7.43
CA ILE A 132 -12.81 10.35 8.50
C ILE A 132 -11.80 10.18 9.63
N VAL A 133 -12.28 10.34 10.86
CA VAL A 133 -11.52 10.11 12.10
C VAL A 133 -12.33 9.14 12.93
N LEU A 134 -11.71 8.02 13.34
CA LEU A 134 -12.33 7.01 14.18
C LEU A 134 -11.51 6.83 15.46
N GLU A 135 -12.20 6.66 16.58
CA GLU A 135 -11.58 6.28 17.85
C GLU A 135 -11.16 4.80 17.79
N PHE A 136 -9.92 4.53 18.15
CA PHE A 136 -9.33 3.19 18.12
C PHE A 136 -8.26 3.07 19.21
N GLU A 137 -8.42 2.11 20.12
CA GLU A 137 -7.47 1.80 21.20
C GLU A 137 -7.03 3.03 22.03
N GLY A 138 -7.96 3.95 22.30
CA GLY A 138 -7.70 5.19 23.07
C GLY A 138 -6.93 6.26 22.27
N LYS A 139 -6.79 6.06 20.97
CA LYS A 139 -6.17 6.95 19.97
C LYS A 139 -7.10 7.09 18.77
N GLN A 140 -6.57 7.61 17.66
CA GLN A 140 -7.31 7.82 16.44
C GLN A 140 -6.68 7.11 15.24
N ILE A 141 -7.55 6.61 14.37
CA ILE A 141 -7.20 6.14 13.03
C ILE A 141 -7.93 6.98 11.98
N TYR A 142 -7.32 7.13 10.81
CA TYR A 142 -7.72 8.14 9.83
C TYR A 142 -8.00 7.50 8.48
N ALA A 143 -8.98 8.03 7.75
CA ALA A 143 -9.28 7.58 6.40
C ALA A 143 -9.78 8.72 5.53
N LEU A 144 -9.80 8.50 4.21
CA LEU A 144 -10.57 9.29 3.27
C LEU A 144 -11.67 8.39 2.71
N LEU A 145 -12.93 8.78 2.92
CA LEU A 145 -14.09 8.20 2.26
C LEU A 145 -14.25 8.87 0.90
N HIS A 146 -14.30 8.06 -0.16
CA HIS A 146 -14.49 8.47 -1.53
C HIS A 146 -15.85 7.96 -2.02
N LEU A 147 -16.72 8.88 -2.41
CA LEU A 147 -18.07 8.59 -2.86
C LEU A 147 -18.19 8.81 -4.38
N PRO A 148 -18.96 7.95 -5.08
CA PRO A 148 -19.46 8.28 -6.41
C PRO A 148 -20.19 9.64 -6.42
N SER A 149 -20.21 10.29 -7.58
CA SER A 149 -21.00 11.52 -7.75
C SER A 149 -22.48 11.18 -7.85
N GLY A 150 -23.33 11.95 -7.18
CA GLY A 150 -24.78 11.72 -7.17
C GLY A 150 -25.26 10.87 -6.00
N GLU A 151 -26.49 10.36 -6.10
CA GLU A 151 -27.11 9.52 -5.07
C GLU A 151 -26.60 8.07 -5.19
N VAL A 152 -26.16 7.49 -4.07
CA VAL A 152 -25.54 6.17 -4.00
C VAL A 152 -26.25 5.33 -2.96
N HIS A 153 -26.69 4.13 -3.34
CA HIS A 153 -27.36 3.18 -2.46
C HIS A 153 -26.86 1.77 -2.74
N ASN A 154 -26.65 0.97 -1.70
CA ASN A 154 -26.24 -0.43 -1.80
C ASN A 154 -25.07 -0.65 -2.76
N ALA A 155 -24.09 0.25 -2.79
CA ALA A 155 -22.90 0.13 -3.61
C ALA A 155 -21.90 -0.86 -2.99
N PRO A 156 -21.13 -1.61 -3.78
CA PRO A 156 -19.96 -2.30 -3.25
C PRO A 156 -18.98 -1.26 -2.69
N ALA A 157 -18.21 -1.66 -1.67
CA ALA A 157 -17.16 -0.85 -1.09
C ALA A 157 -15.80 -1.54 -1.20
N VAL A 158 -14.73 -0.76 -1.33
CA VAL A 158 -13.36 -1.24 -1.27
C VAL A 158 -12.56 -0.47 -0.23
N ILE A 159 -11.83 -1.18 0.62
CA ILE A 159 -10.79 -0.60 1.47
C ILE A 159 -9.49 -0.55 0.66
N LEU A 160 -8.91 0.64 0.53
CA LEU A 160 -7.64 0.86 -0.16
C LEU A 160 -6.53 0.95 0.89
N GLY A 161 -5.72 -0.09 0.97
CA GLY A 161 -4.70 -0.28 1.98
C GLY A 161 -3.31 0.18 1.52
N PRO A 162 -2.74 1.25 2.11
CA PRO A 162 -1.39 1.71 1.77
C PRO A 162 -0.29 0.76 2.25
N GLY A 163 0.83 0.78 1.54
CA GLY A 163 2.12 0.25 2.01
C GLY A 163 2.64 0.97 3.26
N MET A 164 3.80 0.56 3.77
CA MET A 164 4.31 1.10 5.04
C MET A 164 4.66 2.59 4.98
N ASP A 165 4.99 3.07 3.79
CA ASP A 165 5.55 4.38 3.48
C ASP A 165 4.59 5.28 2.68
N MET A 166 3.37 4.79 2.51
CA MET A 166 2.27 5.46 1.84
C MET A 166 1.33 6.12 2.87
N ILE A 167 0.45 6.96 2.35
CA ILE A 167 -0.60 7.66 3.10
C ILE A 167 -1.95 7.51 2.40
N LYS A 168 -3.04 7.73 3.12
CA LYS A 168 -4.40 7.66 2.54
C LYS A 168 -4.60 8.61 1.34
N GLU A 169 -3.88 9.73 1.29
CA GLU A 169 -3.95 10.69 0.19
C GLU A 169 -3.39 10.16 -1.15
N ASP A 170 -2.47 9.18 -1.15
CA ASP A 170 -1.95 8.53 -2.36
C ASP A 170 -3.08 7.90 -3.20
N TYR A 171 -4.20 7.58 -2.55
CA TYR A 171 -5.33 6.89 -3.18
C TYR A 171 -6.37 7.81 -3.82
N ILE A 172 -6.31 9.14 -3.65
CA ILE A 172 -7.37 10.05 -4.15
C ILE A 172 -7.60 9.87 -5.66
N GLN A 173 -6.52 9.82 -6.46
CA GLN A 173 -6.63 9.69 -7.91
C GLN A 173 -7.20 8.33 -8.31
N ILE A 174 -6.70 7.24 -7.72
CA ILE A 174 -7.13 5.89 -8.13
C ILE A 174 -8.52 5.54 -7.61
N ALA A 175 -8.90 6.05 -6.43
CA ALA A 175 -10.24 5.95 -5.90
C ALA A 175 -11.24 6.56 -6.90
N GLN A 176 -10.93 7.77 -7.40
CA GLN A 176 -11.74 8.40 -8.43
C GLN A 176 -11.74 7.62 -9.74
N ARG A 177 -10.55 7.27 -10.25
CA ARG A 177 -10.39 6.72 -11.59
C ARG A 177 -10.96 5.31 -11.73
N TYR A 178 -10.76 4.47 -10.72
CA TYR A 178 -11.03 3.03 -10.79
C TYR A 178 -12.09 2.54 -9.82
N TYR A 179 -12.76 3.40 -9.04
CA TYR A 179 -13.82 2.92 -8.15
C TYR A 179 -15.04 3.83 -8.19
N THR A 180 -14.92 5.08 -7.76
CA THR A 180 -16.08 5.96 -7.66
C THR A 180 -16.65 6.36 -9.02
N SER A 181 -15.83 6.40 -10.08
CA SER A 181 -16.29 6.54 -11.47
C SER A 181 -17.18 5.39 -11.96
N ARG A 182 -17.16 4.25 -11.27
CA ARG A 182 -17.93 3.03 -11.57
C ARG A 182 -19.02 2.74 -10.54
N GLY A 183 -19.31 3.71 -9.66
CA GLY A 183 -20.34 3.54 -8.61
C GLY A 183 -19.89 2.73 -7.40
N ILE A 184 -18.58 2.52 -7.21
CA ILE A 184 -18.01 1.80 -6.05
C ILE A 184 -17.59 2.82 -5.00
N VAL A 185 -17.95 2.59 -3.73
CA VAL A 185 -17.45 3.39 -2.60
C VAL A 185 -16.01 2.96 -2.29
N ALA A 186 -15.10 3.89 -2.09
CA ALA A 186 -13.73 3.57 -1.68
C ALA A 186 -13.39 4.21 -0.33
N LEU A 187 -12.60 3.52 0.48
CA LEU A 187 -12.09 4.02 1.75
C LEU A 187 -10.59 3.80 1.82
N SER A 188 -9.81 4.85 1.60
CA SER A 188 -8.36 4.78 1.76
C SER A 188 -7.99 5.06 3.21
N ILE A 189 -7.26 4.14 3.84
CA ILE A 189 -7.05 4.12 5.29
C ILE A 189 -5.61 4.46 5.68
N GLU A 190 -5.39 4.90 6.92
CA GLU A 190 -4.10 4.91 7.60
C GLU A 190 -4.28 4.13 8.91
N GLY A 191 -3.64 2.96 9.02
CA GLY A 191 -3.70 2.14 10.23
C GLY A 191 -2.69 2.57 11.30
N PRO A 192 -2.61 1.80 12.41
CA PRO A 192 -1.55 1.96 13.40
C PRO A 192 -0.16 2.03 12.74
N GLY A 193 0.68 2.95 13.22
CA GLY A 193 2.02 3.15 12.68
C GLY A 193 2.09 3.95 11.37
N GLN A 194 0.97 4.31 10.72
CA GLN A 194 1.00 5.09 9.47
C GLN A 194 0.56 6.54 9.65
N GLY A 195 1.07 7.42 8.78
CA GLY A 195 0.57 8.77 8.54
C GLY A 195 0.18 9.59 9.78
N GLU A 196 -1.10 9.98 9.87
CA GLU A 196 -1.62 10.74 11.00
C GLU A 196 -1.63 9.90 12.29
N SER A 197 -1.94 8.61 12.22
CA SER A 197 -2.02 7.71 13.39
C SER A 197 -0.70 7.63 14.15
N VAL A 198 0.43 7.46 13.45
CA VAL A 198 1.74 7.41 14.12
C VAL A 198 2.14 8.77 14.70
N SER A 199 1.73 9.87 14.06
CA SER A 199 2.00 11.23 14.52
C SER A 199 1.27 11.54 15.82
N GLU A 200 0.10 10.92 16.04
CA GLU A 200 -0.69 10.98 17.29
C GLU A 200 -0.28 9.91 18.32
N GLY A 201 0.79 9.17 18.03
CA GLY A 201 1.40 8.19 18.92
C GLY A 201 0.76 6.79 18.88
N LEU A 202 -0.07 6.47 17.88
CA LEU A 202 -0.56 5.11 17.66
C LEU A 202 0.49 4.30 16.89
N LYS A 203 1.21 3.43 17.61
CA LYS A 203 2.24 2.55 17.05
C LYS A 203 1.65 1.24 16.55
N VAL A 204 2.26 0.65 15.52
CA VAL A 204 1.85 -0.67 15.01
C VAL A 204 2.43 -1.76 15.90
N ASP A 205 1.59 -2.72 16.28
CA ASP A 205 2.01 -3.98 16.88
C ASP A 205 1.70 -5.15 15.93
N LEU A 206 1.91 -6.39 16.38
CA LEU A 206 1.70 -7.58 15.55
C LEU A 206 0.26 -7.73 15.04
N THR A 207 -0.73 -7.18 15.75
CA THR A 207 -2.15 -7.52 15.61
C THR A 207 -3.13 -6.33 15.56
N ASN A 208 -2.70 -5.13 15.93
CA ASN A 208 -3.61 -3.99 16.01
C ASN A 208 -4.03 -3.47 14.63
N TYR A 209 -3.26 -3.74 13.57
CA TYR A 209 -3.64 -3.34 12.23
C TYR A 209 -4.87 -4.10 11.72
N GLU A 210 -4.95 -5.43 11.88
CA GLU A 210 -6.17 -6.15 11.49
C GLU A 210 -7.41 -5.69 12.29
N ARG A 211 -7.24 -5.33 13.57
CA ARG A 211 -8.32 -4.74 14.37
C ARG A 211 -8.73 -3.36 13.86
N ALA A 212 -7.79 -2.55 13.39
CA ALA A 212 -8.09 -1.26 12.78
C ALA A 212 -8.87 -1.44 11.47
N VAL A 213 -8.52 -2.44 10.65
CA VAL A 213 -9.32 -2.81 9.46
C VAL A 213 -10.75 -3.19 9.85
N SER A 214 -10.94 -4.00 10.90
CA SER A 214 -12.29 -4.29 11.42
C SER A 214 -13.05 -3.04 11.86
N CYS A 215 -12.38 -2.04 12.45
CA CYS A 215 -13.00 -0.76 12.81
C CYS A 215 -13.46 0.04 11.56
N TYR A 216 -12.67 0.04 10.48
CA TYR A 216 -13.08 0.64 9.22
C TYR A 216 -14.25 -0.09 8.56
N ILE A 217 -14.29 -1.42 8.66
CA ILE A 217 -15.44 -2.21 8.23
C ILE A 217 -16.69 -1.81 9.04
N ASP A 218 -16.59 -1.68 10.37
CA ASP A 218 -17.70 -1.21 11.21
C ASP A 218 -18.22 0.18 10.80
N PHE A 219 -17.32 1.05 10.36
CA PHE A 219 -17.69 2.35 9.80
C PHE A 219 -18.45 2.20 8.48
N LEU A 220 -17.94 1.40 7.54
CA LEU A 220 -18.58 1.17 6.23
C LEU A 220 -19.96 0.52 6.38
N LEU A 221 -20.14 -0.43 7.29
CA LEU A 221 -21.42 -1.10 7.53
C LEU A 221 -22.53 -0.16 8.01
N LYS A 222 -22.18 1.01 8.55
CA LYS A 222 -23.13 2.05 8.99
C LYS A 222 -23.45 3.07 7.91
N ARG A 223 -22.80 2.98 6.74
CA ARG A 223 -23.00 3.91 5.63
C ARG A 223 -24.22 3.51 4.80
N PRO A 224 -25.20 4.41 4.58
CA PRO A 224 -26.35 4.11 3.72
C PRO A 224 -25.95 3.83 2.27
N GLU A 225 -24.79 4.34 1.85
CA GLU A 225 -24.27 4.15 0.50
C GLU A 225 -23.78 2.71 0.26
N VAL A 226 -23.44 1.96 1.30
CA VAL A 226 -22.67 0.71 1.21
C VAL A 226 -23.57 -0.52 1.36
N ASP A 227 -23.39 -1.49 0.47
CA ASP A 227 -23.90 -2.85 0.63
C ASP A 227 -23.02 -3.61 1.65
N PRO A 228 -23.57 -4.01 2.82
CA PRO A 228 -22.79 -4.65 3.86
C PRO A 228 -22.26 -6.05 3.50
N LYS A 229 -22.68 -6.62 2.37
CA LYS A 229 -22.24 -7.94 1.88
C LYS A 229 -21.17 -7.86 0.79
N ARG A 230 -20.77 -6.65 0.39
CA ARG A 230 -19.84 -6.43 -0.73
C ARG A 230 -18.73 -5.46 -0.34
N ILE A 231 -17.95 -5.83 0.67
CA ILE A 231 -16.77 -5.07 1.11
C ILE A 231 -15.50 -5.82 0.68
N GLY A 232 -14.77 -5.26 -0.28
CA GLY A 232 -13.48 -5.77 -0.75
C GLY A 232 -12.29 -5.03 -0.13
N PHE A 233 -11.10 -5.55 -0.37
CA PHE A 233 -9.83 -4.95 0.02
C PHE A 233 -8.87 -4.93 -1.17
N PHE A 234 -8.23 -3.80 -1.42
CA PHE A 234 -7.14 -3.65 -2.38
C PHE A 234 -5.90 -3.14 -1.62
N GLY A 235 -4.85 -3.95 -1.56
CA GLY A 235 -3.64 -3.66 -0.79
C GLY A 235 -2.39 -3.61 -1.66
N ILE A 236 -1.48 -2.70 -1.33
CA ILE A 236 -0.16 -2.58 -1.97
C ILE A 236 0.93 -2.78 -0.94
N SER A 237 2.02 -3.45 -1.31
CA SER A 237 3.23 -3.57 -0.49
C SER A 237 2.94 -4.16 0.90
N MET A 238 3.31 -3.49 1.98
CA MET A 238 3.05 -3.94 3.36
C MET A 238 1.54 -4.13 3.65
N SER A 239 0.64 -3.54 2.87
CA SER A 239 -0.79 -3.84 2.99
C SER A 239 -1.17 -5.23 2.51
N GLY A 240 -0.33 -5.89 1.69
CA GLY A 240 -0.47 -7.31 1.40
C GLY A 240 -0.42 -8.16 2.67
N TYR A 241 0.52 -7.84 3.57
CA TYR A 241 0.63 -8.45 4.89
C TYR A 241 -0.61 -8.17 5.74
N TRP A 242 -0.89 -6.89 6.01
CA TRP A 242 -1.98 -6.51 6.92
C TRP A 242 -3.37 -6.87 6.40
N GLY A 243 -3.60 -6.76 5.09
CA GLY A 243 -4.84 -7.14 4.44
C GLY A 243 -5.11 -8.64 4.57
N MET A 244 -4.10 -9.50 4.34
CA MET A 244 -4.26 -10.95 4.54
C MET A 244 -4.51 -11.32 5.99
N ARG A 245 -3.86 -10.64 6.96
CA ARG A 245 -4.19 -10.82 8.38
C ARG A 245 -5.62 -10.45 8.70
N ALA A 246 -6.09 -9.31 8.17
CA ALA A 246 -7.46 -8.86 8.35
C ALA A 246 -8.45 -9.87 7.73
N ALA A 247 -8.19 -10.34 6.52
CA ALA A 247 -9.04 -11.33 5.84
C ALA A 247 -9.07 -12.69 6.59
N ALA A 248 -7.99 -13.07 7.26
CA ALA A 248 -7.93 -14.26 8.11
C ALA A 248 -8.65 -14.10 9.46
N SER A 249 -8.91 -12.87 9.89
CA SER A 249 -9.45 -12.54 11.22
C SER A 249 -10.87 -12.00 11.18
N ASP A 250 -11.32 -11.47 10.05
CA ASP A 250 -12.61 -10.83 9.85
C ASP A 250 -13.25 -11.26 8.52
N ASN A 251 -14.22 -12.17 8.61
CA ASN A 251 -14.94 -12.72 7.45
C ASN A 251 -15.87 -11.73 6.73
N ARG A 252 -15.89 -10.46 7.17
CA ARG A 252 -16.64 -9.38 6.49
C ARG A 252 -15.87 -8.80 5.31
N ILE A 253 -14.59 -9.13 5.15
CA ILE A 253 -13.87 -8.91 3.89
C ILE A 253 -14.31 -9.99 2.91
N ASN A 254 -15.01 -9.59 1.85
CA ASN A 254 -15.62 -10.49 0.87
C ASN A 254 -14.70 -10.81 -0.31
N ALA A 255 -13.64 -10.04 -0.52
CA ALA A 255 -12.58 -10.29 -1.50
C ALA A 255 -11.34 -9.48 -1.16
N ILE A 256 -10.15 -10.00 -1.46
CA ILE A 256 -8.90 -9.26 -1.28
C ILE A 256 -7.99 -9.40 -2.50
N ALA A 257 -7.55 -8.27 -3.05
CA ALA A 257 -6.48 -8.19 -4.03
C ALA A 257 -5.26 -7.52 -3.42
N THR A 258 -4.12 -8.16 -3.56
CA THR A 258 -2.83 -7.67 -3.07
C THR A 258 -1.84 -7.61 -4.21
N PHE A 259 -1.13 -6.50 -4.32
CA PHE A 259 -0.05 -6.29 -5.27
C PHE A 259 1.23 -6.04 -4.51
N GLU A 260 2.35 -6.54 -5.05
CA GLU A 260 3.70 -6.39 -4.50
C GLU A 260 3.75 -6.69 -3.00
N GLY A 261 2.95 -7.63 -2.53
CA GLY A 261 2.72 -7.79 -1.10
C GLY A 261 3.99 -8.20 -0.38
N VAL A 262 4.25 -7.55 0.76
CA VAL A 262 5.37 -7.95 1.62
C VAL A 262 5.00 -9.22 2.37
N TYR A 263 5.47 -10.36 1.89
CA TYR A 263 5.17 -11.68 2.44
C TYR A 263 6.43 -12.31 3.04
N GLY A 264 6.26 -13.48 3.66
CA GLY A 264 7.42 -14.28 4.06
C GLY A 264 7.88 -14.07 5.50
N GLU A 265 9.18 -14.25 5.70
CA GLU A 265 9.85 -14.11 7.01
C GLU A 265 10.33 -12.69 7.31
N PHE A 266 10.10 -11.73 6.39
CA PHE A 266 10.50 -10.32 6.53
C PHE A 266 12.02 -10.05 6.65
N ASP A 267 12.88 -11.07 6.54
CA ASP A 267 14.33 -10.90 6.50
C ASP A 267 14.78 -10.04 5.31
N THR A 268 14.21 -10.29 4.12
CA THR A 268 14.56 -9.56 2.91
C THR A 268 14.34 -8.07 3.09
N ILE A 269 13.14 -7.62 3.46
CA ILE A 269 12.82 -6.21 3.64
C ILE A 269 13.58 -5.53 4.79
N PHE A 270 13.79 -6.22 5.92
CA PHE A 270 14.39 -5.59 7.11
C PHE A 270 15.92 -5.67 7.14
N ASN A 271 16.51 -6.75 6.66
CA ASN A 271 17.94 -7.02 6.81
C ASN A 271 18.73 -6.98 5.50
N ARG A 272 18.08 -7.14 4.33
CA ARG A 272 18.77 -7.21 3.03
C ARG A 272 18.49 -6.03 2.11
N ALA A 273 17.24 -5.56 2.05
CA ALA A 273 16.80 -4.42 1.26
C ALA A 273 17.34 -3.09 1.81
N GLN A 274 16.91 -1.97 1.21
CA GLN A 274 17.33 -0.62 1.61
C GLN A 274 17.21 -0.40 3.14
N PRO A 275 18.25 0.15 3.81
CA PRO A 275 18.25 0.31 5.27
C PRO A 275 17.11 1.16 5.86
N SER A 276 16.49 2.01 5.04
CA SER A 276 15.35 2.86 5.41
C SER A 276 14.12 2.06 5.80
N PHE A 277 13.86 0.89 5.19
CA PHE A 277 12.65 0.11 5.48
C PHE A 277 12.58 -0.36 6.94
N LYS A 278 13.65 -0.96 7.46
CA LYS A 278 13.73 -1.34 8.89
C LYS A 278 13.65 -0.11 9.80
N ALA A 279 14.33 0.97 9.43
CA ALA A 279 14.31 2.20 10.22
C ALA A 279 12.90 2.82 10.30
N ASN A 280 12.16 2.82 9.19
CA ASN A 280 10.79 3.26 9.15
C ASN A 280 9.90 2.34 9.99
N PHE A 281 9.94 1.03 9.77
CA PHE A 281 9.05 0.10 10.48
C PHE A 281 9.31 0.08 12.00
N MET A 282 10.57 0.24 12.44
CA MET A 282 10.88 0.45 13.87
C MET A 282 10.28 1.75 14.42
N TYR A 283 10.29 2.85 13.66
CA TYR A 283 9.60 4.08 14.06
C TYR A 283 8.08 3.90 14.15
N MET A 284 7.50 3.16 13.20
CA MET A 284 6.07 2.83 13.16
C MET A 284 5.66 2.00 14.39
N SER A 285 6.52 1.07 14.83
CA SER A 285 6.25 0.15 15.95
C SER A 285 6.76 0.65 17.31
N GLY A 286 7.51 1.76 17.34
CA GLY A 286 8.05 2.35 18.57
C GLY A 286 9.32 1.66 19.09
N TYR A 287 9.90 0.73 18.34
CA TYR A 287 11.15 0.07 18.71
C TYR A 287 12.36 0.99 18.44
N THR A 288 13.31 0.99 19.38
CA THR A 288 14.60 1.66 19.23
C THR A 288 15.78 0.70 19.29
N ASP A 289 15.57 -0.51 19.82
CA ASP A 289 16.53 -1.60 19.86
C ASP A 289 16.22 -2.62 18.75
N GLU A 290 17.21 -2.93 17.92
CA GLU A 290 17.03 -3.80 16.76
C GLU A 290 16.81 -5.27 17.15
N VAL A 291 17.41 -5.72 18.26
CA VAL A 291 17.31 -7.11 18.72
C VAL A 291 15.93 -7.35 19.33
N ALA A 292 15.41 -6.39 20.11
CA ALA A 292 14.05 -6.42 20.62
C ALA A 292 13.04 -6.38 19.47
N PHE A 293 13.23 -5.52 18.47
CA PHE A 293 12.37 -5.48 17.28
C PHE A 293 12.31 -6.83 16.56
N GLU A 294 13.45 -7.50 16.40
CA GLU A 294 13.53 -8.79 15.73
C GLU A 294 12.85 -9.91 16.53
N ASN A 295 13.18 -10.03 17.81
CA ASN A 295 12.69 -11.10 18.68
C ASN A 295 11.20 -10.94 19.03
N GLU A 296 10.72 -9.71 19.22
CA GLU A 296 9.38 -9.46 19.73
C GLU A 296 8.35 -9.19 18.63
N LEU A 297 8.79 -8.75 17.44
CA LEU A 297 7.89 -8.37 16.35
C LEU A 297 8.22 -9.09 15.04
N SER A 298 9.34 -8.78 14.38
CA SER A 298 9.52 -9.20 12.97
C SER A 298 9.55 -10.71 12.78
N SER A 299 10.16 -11.47 13.71
CA SER A 299 10.19 -12.94 13.67
C SER A 299 8.81 -13.59 13.80
N GLN A 300 7.80 -12.85 14.24
CA GLN A 300 6.43 -13.33 14.42
C GLN A 300 5.48 -12.85 13.31
N MET A 301 5.98 -12.05 12.36
CA MET A 301 5.16 -11.43 11.33
C MET A 301 4.74 -12.38 10.20
N ASN A 302 5.29 -13.59 10.07
CA ASN A 302 4.90 -14.45 8.94
C ASN A 302 3.40 -14.84 8.94
N LEU A 303 2.89 -15.16 7.75
CA LEU A 303 1.47 -15.44 7.50
C LEU A 303 1.12 -16.93 7.45
N TRP A 304 2.07 -17.83 7.69
CA TRP A 304 1.90 -19.27 7.43
C TRP A 304 0.71 -19.89 8.17
N LYS A 305 0.47 -19.47 9.42
CA LYS A 305 -0.64 -19.96 10.25
C LYS A 305 -1.96 -19.23 10.00
N LEU A 306 -1.94 -18.11 9.27
CA LEU A 306 -3.11 -17.27 9.00
C LEU A 306 -3.68 -17.47 7.61
N ALA A 307 -2.83 -17.70 6.59
CA ALA A 307 -3.28 -17.89 5.21
C ALA A 307 -4.35 -19.00 5.04
N PRO A 308 -4.28 -20.16 5.71
CA PRO A 308 -5.35 -21.18 5.62
C PRO A 308 -6.68 -20.75 6.23
N LYS A 309 -6.71 -19.69 7.05
CA LYS A 309 -7.93 -19.19 7.71
C LYS A 309 -8.70 -18.18 6.85
N ILE A 310 -8.11 -17.71 5.76
CA ILE A 310 -8.78 -16.79 4.84
C ILE A 310 -9.89 -17.56 4.13
N THR A 311 -11.09 -16.98 4.11
CA THR A 311 -12.30 -17.62 3.54
C THR A 311 -12.85 -16.94 2.28
N CYS A 312 -12.37 -15.72 1.97
CA CYS A 312 -12.76 -14.97 0.79
C CYS A 312 -11.79 -15.18 -0.38
N PRO A 313 -12.18 -14.86 -1.64
CA PRO A 313 -11.27 -14.89 -2.78
C PRO A 313 -10.02 -14.01 -2.56
N VAL A 314 -8.85 -14.55 -2.93
CA VAL A 314 -7.54 -13.90 -2.79
C VAL A 314 -6.86 -13.73 -4.14
N PHE A 315 -6.44 -12.52 -4.47
CA PHE A 315 -5.52 -12.24 -5.57
C PHE A 315 -4.15 -11.80 -5.05
N MET A 316 -3.09 -12.35 -5.66
CA MET A 316 -1.70 -11.97 -5.43
C MET A 316 -1.04 -11.56 -6.75
N GLY A 317 -0.62 -10.30 -6.89
CA GLY A 317 0.23 -9.83 -7.97
C GLY A 317 1.63 -9.56 -7.44
N ILE A 318 2.69 -10.06 -8.07
CA ILE A 318 4.06 -9.82 -7.62
C ILE A 318 5.04 -9.75 -8.79
N GLY A 319 6.10 -8.96 -8.63
CA GLY A 319 7.20 -8.89 -9.59
C GLY A 319 8.12 -10.10 -9.46
N GLU A 320 8.64 -10.59 -10.58
CA GLU A 320 9.61 -11.68 -10.58
C GLU A 320 10.86 -11.37 -9.72
N PHE A 321 11.29 -10.10 -9.73
CA PHE A 321 12.47 -9.61 -9.01
C PHE A 321 12.11 -8.66 -7.87
N ASP A 322 10.95 -8.84 -7.24
CA ASP A 322 10.59 -8.09 -6.03
C ASP A 322 11.71 -8.18 -4.98
N GLU A 323 12.35 -7.05 -4.73
CA GLU A 323 13.53 -6.93 -3.89
C GLU A 323 13.20 -6.85 -2.40
N LEU A 324 11.91 -6.83 -2.03
CA LEU A 324 11.43 -6.82 -0.65
C LEU A 324 10.85 -8.18 -0.24
N THR A 325 10.30 -8.93 -1.19
CA THR A 325 9.77 -10.28 -1.02
C THR A 325 10.25 -11.19 -2.13
N ARG A 326 11.05 -12.20 -1.80
CA ARG A 326 11.50 -13.18 -2.79
C ARG A 326 10.28 -13.90 -3.39
N LEU A 327 10.31 -14.11 -4.70
CA LEU A 327 9.23 -14.77 -5.43
C LEU A 327 8.85 -16.13 -4.82
N GLU A 328 9.83 -16.90 -4.34
CA GLU A 328 9.58 -18.19 -3.69
C GLU A 328 8.76 -18.06 -2.41
N GLU A 329 8.90 -16.96 -1.65
CA GLU A 329 8.14 -16.73 -0.43
C GLU A 329 6.67 -16.40 -0.73
N ALA A 330 6.43 -15.58 -1.76
CA ALA A 330 5.09 -15.27 -2.24
C ALA A 330 4.38 -16.51 -2.80
N LEU A 331 5.06 -17.28 -3.66
CA LEU A 331 4.54 -18.54 -4.17
C LEU A 331 4.29 -19.54 -3.03
N SER A 332 5.17 -19.61 -2.03
CA SER A 332 4.96 -20.46 -0.85
C SER A 332 3.71 -20.05 -0.06
N LEU A 333 3.49 -18.74 0.14
CA LEU A 333 2.30 -18.24 0.84
C LEU A 333 1.02 -18.57 0.09
N TYR A 334 1.03 -18.38 -1.24
CA TYR A 334 -0.09 -18.71 -2.11
C TYR A 334 -0.53 -20.18 -1.95
N GLU A 335 0.41 -21.09 -1.71
CA GLU A 335 0.09 -22.50 -1.48
C GLU A 335 -0.63 -22.79 -0.15
N PHE A 336 -0.53 -21.91 0.86
CA PHE A 336 -1.27 -22.04 2.13
C PHE A 336 -2.69 -21.46 2.07
N VAL A 337 -3.00 -20.63 1.07
CA VAL A 337 -4.37 -20.13 0.90
C VAL A 337 -5.25 -21.27 0.41
N GLU A 338 -6.33 -21.57 1.16
CA GLU A 338 -7.30 -22.63 0.82
C GLU A 338 -8.56 -22.08 0.13
N ALA A 339 -8.84 -20.78 0.29
CA ALA A 339 -9.92 -20.09 -0.39
C ALA A 339 -9.69 -19.97 -1.92
N PRO A 340 -10.72 -19.61 -2.72
CA PRO A 340 -10.56 -19.25 -4.12
C PRO A 340 -9.39 -18.28 -4.30
N LYS A 341 -8.46 -18.59 -5.20
CA LYS A 341 -7.20 -17.85 -5.29
C LYS A 341 -6.68 -17.71 -6.71
N GLU A 342 -6.02 -16.59 -6.96
CA GLU A 342 -5.34 -16.30 -8.22
C GLU A 342 -3.99 -15.62 -7.95
N ILE A 343 -2.96 -16.00 -8.71
CA ILE A 343 -1.66 -15.34 -8.65
C ILE A 343 -1.16 -14.96 -10.05
N ARG A 344 -0.60 -13.76 -10.15
CA ARG A 344 0.11 -13.27 -11.34
C ARG A 344 1.53 -12.86 -10.96
N VAL A 345 2.49 -13.45 -11.66
CA VAL A 345 3.90 -13.08 -11.57
C VAL A 345 4.25 -12.29 -12.83
N TYR A 346 4.74 -11.08 -12.67
CA TYR A 346 5.11 -10.20 -13.78
C TYR A 346 6.60 -10.31 -14.08
N GLU A 347 6.91 -10.74 -15.30
CA GLU A 347 8.28 -11.00 -15.76
C GLU A 347 9.14 -9.75 -15.70
N ASN A 348 10.35 -9.88 -15.15
CA ASN A 348 11.33 -8.80 -14.97
C ASN A 348 10.89 -7.59 -14.13
N GLU A 349 9.70 -7.61 -13.51
CA GLU A 349 9.24 -6.50 -12.67
C GLU A 349 9.83 -6.56 -11.26
N PHE A 350 10.06 -5.37 -10.68
CA PHE A 350 10.55 -5.16 -9.31
C PHE A 350 9.38 -4.95 -8.34
N HIS A 351 9.69 -4.67 -7.06
CA HIS A 351 8.68 -4.44 -6.04
C HIS A 351 7.60 -3.45 -6.48
N PRO A 352 7.90 -2.27 -7.06
CA PRO A 352 6.86 -1.29 -7.38
C PRO A 352 5.96 -1.69 -8.56
N LEU A 353 6.25 -2.78 -9.29
CA LEU A 353 5.55 -3.19 -10.50
C LEU A 353 5.41 -2.04 -11.54
N GLY A 354 6.47 -1.23 -11.67
CA GLY A 354 6.43 0.04 -12.38
C GLY A 354 6.16 -0.12 -13.88
N GLY A 355 6.72 -1.13 -14.53
CA GLY A 355 6.51 -1.38 -15.96
C GLY A 355 5.08 -1.79 -16.30
N VAL A 356 4.32 -2.27 -15.32
CA VAL A 356 2.91 -2.71 -15.46
C VAL A 356 1.92 -1.91 -14.59
N ALA A 357 2.35 -0.81 -13.96
CA ALA A 357 1.58 -0.07 -12.97
C ALA A 357 0.15 0.28 -13.46
N ALA A 358 0.03 0.84 -14.67
CA ALA A 358 -1.27 1.21 -15.22
C ALA A 358 -2.23 0.01 -15.39
N GLU A 359 -1.70 -1.17 -15.70
CA GLU A 359 -2.47 -2.41 -15.82
C GLU A 359 -2.94 -2.86 -14.45
N ILE A 360 -2.03 -3.01 -13.47
CA ILE A 360 -2.33 -3.66 -12.20
C ILE A 360 -3.40 -2.94 -11.38
N PHE A 361 -3.42 -1.59 -11.40
CA PHE A 361 -4.42 -0.83 -10.67
C PHE A 361 -5.81 -0.99 -11.28
N ARG A 362 -5.90 -0.95 -12.62
CA ARG A 362 -7.16 -1.14 -13.33
C ARG A 362 -7.65 -2.58 -13.17
N PHE A 363 -6.77 -3.53 -13.46
CA PHE A 363 -7.06 -4.96 -13.36
C PHE A 363 -7.48 -5.34 -11.94
N GLY A 364 -6.72 -4.96 -10.92
CA GLY A 364 -7.04 -5.31 -9.54
C GLY A 364 -8.35 -4.69 -9.04
N ALA A 365 -8.68 -3.47 -9.51
CA ALA A 365 -9.99 -2.88 -9.24
C ALA A 365 -11.15 -3.69 -9.86
N GLU A 366 -10.98 -4.21 -11.07
CA GLU A 366 -11.98 -5.10 -11.70
C GLU A 366 -12.02 -6.48 -11.06
N TRP A 367 -10.87 -7.03 -10.71
CA TRP A 367 -10.78 -8.33 -10.08
C TRP A 367 -11.55 -8.35 -8.75
N VAL A 368 -11.36 -7.32 -7.91
CA VAL A 368 -12.13 -7.17 -6.66
C VAL A 368 -13.62 -7.06 -6.95
N GLU A 369 -14.03 -6.26 -7.93
CA GLU A 369 -15.43 -6.11 -8.32
C GLU A 369 -16.06 -7.44 -8.74
N LEU A 370 -15.39 -8.20 -9.62
CA LEU A 370 -15.84 -9.52 -10.07
C LEU A 370 -15.91 -10.53 -8.90
N ALA A 371 -14.98 -10.47 -7.95
CA ALA A 371 -15.02 -11.30 -6.75
C ALA A 371 -16.23 -10.98 -5.87
N LEU A 372 -16.54 -9.68 -5.66
CA LEU A 372 -17.68 -9.23 -4.86
C LEU A 372 -19.03 -9.58 -5.50
N GLU A 373 -19.06 -9.82 -6.81
CA GLU A 373 -20.22 -10.33 -7.55
C GLU A 373 -20.36 -11.86 -7.50
N GLY A 374 -19.38 -12.56 -6.94
CA GLY A 374 -19.40 -14.02 -6.83
C GLY A 374 -18.99 -14.76 -8.11
N ASN A 375 -18.19 -14.13 -8.98
CA ASN A 375 -17.77 -14.74 -10.24
C ASN A 375 -16.72 -15.85 -10.09
N PHE A 376 -16.11 -16.00 -8.91
CA PHE A 376 -15.11 -17.03 -8.65
C PHE A 376 -15.72 -18.25 -7.96
N LYS A 377 -15.48 -19.44 -8.54
CA LYS A 377 -15.94 -20.72 -7.98
C LYS A 377 -15.15 -21.08 -6.72
N ALA A 378 -15.72 -21.93 -5.88
CA ALA A 378 -15.06 -22.41 -4.66
C ALA A 378 -13.71 -23.11 -4.91
N ASN A 379 -13.50 -23.68 -6.10
CA ASN A 379 -12.27 -24.38 -6.49
C ASN A 379 -11.37 -23.57 -7.43
N HIS A 380 -11.54 -22.24 -7.51
CA HIS A 380 -10.70 -21.34 -8.30
C HIS A 380 -9.25 -21.36 -7.77
N ASP A 381 -8.30 -21.82 -8.57
CA ASP A 381 -6.84 -21.73 -8.34
C ASP A 381 -6.20 -21.44 -9.69
N GLU A 382 -6.10 -20.16 -10.03
CA GLU A 382 -5.59 -19.71 -11.33
C GLU A 382 -4.19 -19.10 -11.19
N ARG A 383 -3.32 -19.39 -12.15
CA ARG A 383 -1.90 -19.03 -12.06
C ARG A 383 -1.41 -18.53 -13.40
N TYR A 384 -0.80 -17.36 -13.41
CA TYR A 384 -0.30 -16.74 -14.62
C TYR A 384 1.12 -16.21 -14.43
N TYR A 385 1.94 -16.44 -15.45
CA TYR A 385 3.21 -15.75 -15.64
C TYR A 385 3.03 -14.79 -16.81
N MET A 386 3.12 -13.50 -16.52
CA MET A 386 2.87 -12.39 -17.44
C MET A 386 4.20 -12.00 -18.09
N HIS A 387 4.35 -12.26 -19.40
CA HIS A 387 5.59 -11.99 -20.12
C HIS A 387 5.70 -10.52 -20.52
N ARG A 388 6.94 -10.02 -20.58
CA ARG A 388 7.23 -8.64 -20.96
C ARG A 388 6.88 -8.33 -22.41
N ASP A 389 6.81 -9.35 -23.26
CA ASP A 389 6.38 -9.21 -24.67
C ASP A 389 4.86 -9.14 -24.84
N GLY A 390 4.09 -9.19 -23.74
CA GLY A 390 2.62 -9.17 -23.72
C GLY A 390 1.99 -10.56 -23.80
N GLY A 391 2.78 -11.62 -23.90
CA GLY A 391 2.29 -13.00 -23.78
C GLY A 391 1.87 -13.35 -22.34
N VAL A 392 1.10 -14.43 -22.19
CA VAL A 392 0.74 -14.99 -20.89
C VAL A 392 0.94 -16.50 -20.92
N THR A 393 1.66 -17.04 -19.94
CA THR A 393 1.63 -18.49 -19.66
C THR A 393 0.54 -18.75 -18.63
N GLU A 394 -0.48 -19.52 -19.01
CA GLU A 394 -1.55 -19.94 -18.12
C GLU A 394 -1.21 -21.25 -17.38
N GLY A 395 -1.82 -21.47 -16.21
CA GLY A 395 -1.68 -22.69 -15.41
C GLY A 395 -0.39 -22.76 -14.59
N THR A 396 0.50 -21.76 -14.69
CA THR A 396 1.70 -21.64 -13.86
C THR A 396 2.07 -20.18 -13.66
N ALA A 397 2.60 -19.88 -12.48
CA ALA A 397 3.21 -18.59 -12.14
C ALA A 397 4.74 -18.70 -12.00
N PHE A 398 5.32 -19.83 -12.39
CA PHE A 398 6.76 -20.05 -12.32
C PHE A 398 7.47 -19.44 -13.54
N PRO A 399 8.57 -18.72 -13.33
CA PRO A 399 9.38 -18.18 -14.41
C PRO A 399 9.87 -19.25 -15.38
N THR A 400 9.96 -18.88 -16.66
CA THR A 400 10.40 -19.79 -17.72
C THR A 400 11.86 -20.24 -17.55
N TYR A 401 12.73 -19.37 -17.03
CA TYR A 401 14.15 -19.67 -16.79
C TYR A 401 14.37 -20.69 -15.67
N TRP A 402 13.32 -21.04 -14.90
CA TRP A 402 13.38 -22.16 -13.96
C TRP A 402 13.35 -23.52 -14.67
N LEU A 403 13.09 -23.56 -15.98
CA LEU A 403 13.13 -24.77 -16.82
C LEU A 403 12.24 -25.91 -16.27
N GLY A 404 11.11 -25.55 -15.63
CA GLY A 404 10.19 -26.49 -14.98
C GLY A 404 10.69 -27.04 -13.64
N ALA A 405 11.87 -26.63 -13.17
CA ALA A 405 12.34 -26.94 -11.83
C ALA A 405 11.67 -26.01 -10.81
N GLN A 406 11.12 -26.59 -9.75
CA GLN A 406 10.52 -25.82 -8.67
C GLN A 406 11.49 -25.82 -7.48
N PRO A 407 11.84 -24.64 -6.93
CA PRO A 407 12.62 -24.53 -5.71
C PRO A 407 12.02 -25.36 -4.56
N ALA A 408 12.89 -26.03 -3.79
CA ALA A 408 12.47 -26.90 -2.70
C ALA A 408 11.69 -26.16 -1.61
N GLU A 409 12.00 -24.87 -1.42
CA GLU A 409 11.36 -23.95 -0.47
C GLU A 409 9.83 -23.89 -0.65
N ILE A 410 9.35 -23.89 -1.91
CA ILE A 410 7.91 -23.85 -2.23
C ILE A 410 7.23 -25.19 -1.91
N LYS A 411 7.91 -26.32 -2.15
CA LYS A 411 7.36 -27.68 -1.90
C LYS A 411 7.38 -28.07 -0.42
N GLY A 412 8.40 -27.62 0.32
CA GLY A 412 8.60 -27.99 1.72
C GLY A 412 7.50 -27.45 2.65
N ARG A 413 6.97 -26.26 2.34
CA ARG A 413 6.02 -25.56 3.22
C ARG A 413 4.60 -26.15 3.21
N LYS A 414 4.15 -26.80 2.13
CA LYS A 414 2.88 -27.57 2.09
C LYS A 414 2.83 -28.78 3.04
N LYS A 415 3.97 -29.34 3.43
CA LYS A 415 4.03 -30.56 4.26
C LYS A 415 4.14 -30.27 5.77
N CYS A 416 4.37 -29.01 6.17
CA CYS A 416 4.40 -28.60 7.57
C CYS A 416 2.98 -28.36 8.13
N ASN A 417 2.13 -29.39 8.09
CA ASN A 417 0.82 -29.38 8.76
C ASN A 417 0.91 -29.64 10.27
N THR A 418 2.12 -29.80 10.82
CA THR A 418 2.33 -29.90 12.27
C THR A 418 2.77 -28.54 12.81
N LEU A 419 1.86 -27.89 13.55
CA LEU A 419 1.98 -26.59 14.21
C LEU A 419 3.28 -26.35 15.03
N ASN A 420 4.07 -27.39 15.29
CA ASN A 420 5.29 -27.34 16.10
C ASN A 420 6.60 -27.27 15.30
N ALA A 421 6.57 -27.37 13.96
CA ALA A 421 7.80 -27.39 13.15
C ALA A 421 8.17 -26.04 12.52
N CYS A 422 7.30 -25.01 12.59
CA CYS A 422 7.52 -23.72 11.92
C CYS A 422 8.27 -22.67 12.75
N ASN A 423 8.95 -23.06 13.84
CA ASN A 423 9.65 -22.13 14.74
C ASN A 423 11.17 -22.41 14.86
N ASN A 424 11.76 -23.16 13.93
CA ASN A 424 13.21 -23.37 13.88
C ASN A 424 13.80 -22.86 12.56
#